data_AF-A0A941XWS9-F1
#
_entry.id   AF-A0A941XWS9-F1
#
_cell.length_a   1.000
_cell.length_b   1.000
_cell.length_c   1.000
_cell.angle_alpha   90.00
_cell.angle_beta   90.00
_cell.angle_gamma   90.00
#
_symmetry.space_group_name_H-M   'P 1'
#
loop_
_entity.id
_entity.type
_entity.pdbx_description
1 polymer ?
#
loop_
_entity_poly.entity_id
_entity_poly.type
_entity_poly.pdbx_seq_one_letter_code
_entity_poly.pdbx_strand_id
1 'polypeptide(L)'
;YLKNHSKITQKDLRRENGLPTSKVIYNFFGTMQKFQEQIGSEFSKRQEFISEEEIMRVTNEVIHNNGSTFESRAAFLEVFPHSLSVIMNRFGSFDSFVKAANIIIIKTKKAKYTKQEVDDSILSYLKNGNSIPSSAKQLSALNLPSSSTILRFYDDWKEPFVIFSKIISMTSK
;
A
#
# COMPACT_ATOMS: atom_id res chain seq x y z
N TYR A 1 22.81 20.38 -25.37
CA TYR A 1 22.03 19.65 -24.36
C TYR A 1 21.68 18.23 -24.78
N LEU A 2 20.99 18.04 -25.93
CA LEU A 2 20.62 16.72 -26.48
C LEU A 2 21.78 15.76 -26.75
N LYS A 3 23.00 16.27 -26.96
CA LYS A 3 24.22 15.43 -27.08
C LYS A 3 24.55 14.65 -25.80
N ASN A 4 24.10 15.14 -24.64
CA ASN A 4 24.43 14.59 -23.33
C ASN A 4 23.19 14.03 -22.59
N HIS A 5 21.98 14.23 -23.13
CA HIS A 5 20.73 13.81 -22.51
C HIS A 5 19.78 13.25 -23.58
N SER A 6 19.36 11.99 -23.42
CA SER A 6 18.43 11.32 -24.33
C SER A 6 16.97 11.78 -24.17
N LYS A 7 16.62 12.32 -23.00
CA LYS A 7 15.27 12.75 -22.65
C LYS A 7 15.24 14.15 -22.08
N ILE A 8 14.53 15.06 -22.75
CA ILE A 8 14.26 16.41 -22.25
C ILE A 8 12.92 16.43 -21.51
N THR A 9 12.91 16.97 -20.31
CA THR A 9 11.71 17.20 -19.50
C THR A 9 11.43 18.70 -19.37
N GLN A 10 10.29 19.05 -18.76
CA GLN A 10 9.92 20.45 -18.57
C GLN A 10 10.93 21.23 -17.70
N LYS A 11 11.62 20.55 -16.77
CA LYS A 11 12.64 21.17 -15.91
C LYS A 11 13.86 21.63 -16.70
N ASP A 12 14.11 21.00 -17.84
CA ASP A 12 15.26 21.27 -18.71
C ASP A 12 15.03 22.47 -19.64
N LEU A 13 13.79 22.94 -19.78
CA LEU A 13 13.37 24.03 -20.68
C LEU A 13 13.81 25.42 -20.18
N ARG A 14 15.12 25.61 -20.14
CA ARG A 14 15.79 26.79 -19.60
C ARG A 14 16.78 27.34 -20.61
N ARG A 15 16.96 28.67 -20.57
CA ARG A 15 17.92 29.39 -21.43
C ARG A 15 19.35 28.86 -21.27
N GLU A 16 19.75 28.50 -20.05
CA GLU A 16 21.07 27.94 -19.73
C GLU A 16 21.35 26.61 -20.46
N ASN A 17 20.31 25.83 -20.76
CA ASN A 17 20.41 24.60 -21.53
C ASN A 17 20.34 24.84 -23.05
N GLY A 18 20.24 26.10 -23.49
CA GLY A 18 19.96 26.46 -24.88
C GLY A 18 18.58 26.00 -25.34
N LEU A 19 17.64 25.78 -24.42
CA LEU A 19 16.30 25.30 -24.71
C LEU A 19 15.25 26.40 -24.53
N PRO A 20 14.20 26.42 -25.39
CA PRO A 20 13.08 27.35 -25.26
C PRO A 20 12.31 27.08 -23.96
N THR A 21 11.62 28.11 -23.45
CA THR A 21 10.77 27.97 -22.27
C THR A 21 9.51 27.15 -22.58
N SER A 22 8.87 26.59 -21.56
CA SER A 22 7.61 25.83 -21.74
C SER A 22 6.54 26.63 -22.48
N LYS A 23 6.42 27.95 -22.19
CA LYS A 23 5.45 28.82 -22.87
C LYS A 23 5.67 28.88 -24.38
N VAL A 24 6.93 28.99 -24.80
CA VAL A 24 7.29 28.97 -26.23
C VAL A 24 6.96 27.61 -26.83
N ILE A 25 7.29 26.51 -26.14
CA ILE A 25 6.96 25.16 -26.61
C ILE A 25 5.46 24.97 -26.83
N TYR A 26 4.62 25.33 -25.86
CA TYR A 26 3.16 25.20 -26.00
C TYR A 26 2.60 26.10 -27.11
N ASN A 27 3.15 27.30 -27.30
CA ASN A 27 2.69 28.22 -28.36
C ASN A 27 3.01 27.71 -29.78
N PHE A 28 4.20 27.12 -29.99
CA PHE A 28 4.66 26.74 -31.33
C PHE A 28 4.37 25.27 -31.67
N PHE A 29 4.48 24.36 -30.70
CA PHE A 29 4.37 22.92 -30.91
C PHE A 29 3.06 22.34 -30.34
N GLY A 30 2.33 23.12 -29.54
CA GLY A 30 1.07 22.70 -28.91
C GLY A 30 1.25 21.78 -27.71
N THR A 31 2.17 20.81 -27.75
CA THR A 31 2.48 19.92 -26.63
C THR A 31 3.98 19.68 -26.48
N MET A 32 4.40 19.34 -25.26
CA MET A 32 5.78 18.94 -24.97
C MET A 32 6.18 17.69 -25.77
N GLN A 33 5.27 16.73 -25.93
CA GLN A 33 5.50 15.51 -26.71
C GLN A 33 5.83 15.83 -28.16
N LYS A 34 5.06 16.70 -28.82
CA LYS A 34 5.32 17.12 -30.20
C LYS A 34 6.68 17.79 -30.35
N PHE A 35 7.08 18.60 -29.37
CA PHE A 35 8.42 19.18 -29.36
C PHE A 35 9.52 18.11 -29.18
N GLN A 36 9.33 17.17 -28.26
CA GLN A 36 10.25 16.05 -28.05
C GLN A 36 10.41 15.21 -29.32
N GLU A 37 9.31 14.89 -30.02
CA GLU A 37 9.31 14.19 -31.30
C GLU A 37 10.11 14.95 -32.37
N GLN A 38 9.90 16.27 -32.50
CA GLN A 38 10.59 17.12 -33.49
C GLN A 38 12.10 17.20 -33.27
N ILE A 39 12.56 17.19 -32.02
CA ILE A 39 13.98 17.30 -31.68
C ILE A 39 14.65 15.92 -31.47
N GLY A 40 13.93 14.83 -31.69
CA GLY A 40 14.44 13.47 -31.48
C GLY A 40 14.71 13.13 -30.01
N SER A 41 14.05 13.79 -29.06
CA SER A 41 14.09 13.44 -27.64
C SER A 41 13.18 12.26 -27.36
N GLU A 42 13.61 11.37 -26.48
CA GLU A 42 12.70 10.39 -25.87
C GLU A 42 11.58 11.10 -25.10
N PHE A 43 10.40 10.46 -25.05
CA PHE A 43 9.29 10.91 -24.23
C PHE A 43 8.62 9.73 -23.52
N SER A 44 8.00 10.01 -22.38
CA SER A 44 7.19 8.99 -21.70
C SER A 44 5.92 8.76 -22.50
N LYS A 45 5.68 7.52 -22.92
CA LYS A 45 4.35 7.12 -23.41
C LYS A 45 3.36 7.22 -22.26
N ARG A 46 2.15 7.71 -22.56
CA ARG A 46 1.05 7.67 -21.61
C ARG A 46 0.74 6.19 -21.33
N GLN A 47 0.68 5.80 -20.06
CA GLN A 47 0.18 4.48 -19.70
C GLN A 47 -1.27 4.36 -20.21
N GLU A 48 -1.53 3.28 -20.93
CA GLU A 48 -2.86 2.98 -21.42
C GLU A 48 -3.82 2.83 -20.25
N PHE A 49 -5.01 3.42 -20.37
CA PHE A 49 -6.01 3.31 -19.33
C PHE A 49 -6.60 1.92 -19.36
N ILE A 50 -6.25 1.10 -18.36
CA ILE A 50 -6.87 -0.21 -18.15
C ILE A 50 -8.16 0.01 -17.36
N SER A 51 -9.31 -0.36 -17.91
CA SER A 51 -10.62 -0.18 -17.25
C SER A 51 -10.90 -1.31 -16.25
N GLU A 52 -11.98 -1.18 -15.47
CA GLU A 52 -12.40 -2.24 -14.55
C GLU A 52 -12.84 -3.50 -15.32
N GLU A 53 -13.57 -3.30 -16.42
CA GLU A 53 -14.08 -4.37 -17.29
C GLU A 53 -12.95 -5.16 -17.93
N GLU A 54 -11.88 -4.48 -18.35
CA GLU A 54 -10.68 -5.12 -18.90
C GLU A 54 -10.02 -6.01 -17.85
N ILE A 55 -9.86 -5.51 -16.62
CA ILE A 55 -9.31 -6.30 -15.51
C ILE A 55 -10.18 -7.52 -15.26
N MET A 56 -11.50 -7.39 -15.25
CA MET A 56 -12.42 -8.50 -15.02
C MET A 56 -12.39 -9.52 -16.16
N ARG A 57 -12.27 -9.09 -17.42
CA ARG A 57 -12.10 -9.99 -18.57
C ARG A 57 -10.86 -10.85 -18.41
N VAL A 58 -9.72 -10.21 -18.18
CA VAL A 58 -8.43 -10.89 -17.94
C VAL A 58 -8.51 -11.81 -16.72
N THR A 59 -9.21 -11.38 -15.67
CA THR A 59 -9.41 -12.20 -14.47
C THR A 59 -10.20 -13.46 -14.77
N ASN A 60 -11.27 -13.38 -15.57
CA ASN A 60 -12.03 -14.55 -15.99
C ASN A 60 -11.19 -15.52 -16.83
N GLU A 61 -10.30 -15.01 -17.69
CA GLU A 61 -9.36 -15.86 -18.44
C GLU A 61 -8.37 -16.58 -17.52
N VAL A 62 -7.81 -15.87 -16.54
CA VAL A 62 -6.92 -16.47 -15.53
C VAL A 62 -7.66 -17.52 -14.70
N ILE A 63 -8.89 -17.24 -14.27
CA ILE A 63 -9.72 -18.20 -13.53
C ILE A 63 -10.05 -19.43 -14.39
N HIS A 64 -10.36 -19.23 -15.66
CA HIS A 64 -10.63 -20.32 -16.59
C HIS A 64 -9.41 -21.26 -16.74
N ASN A 65 -8.20 -20.70 -16.78
CA ASN A 65 -6.98 -21.46 -17.02
C ASN A 65 -6.36 -22.06 -15.75
N ASN A 66 -6.48 -21.38 -14.62
CA ASN A 66 -5.78 -21.72 -13.37
C ASN A 66 -6.73 -22.16 -12.24
N GLY A 67 -8.04 -22.02 -12.44
CA GLY A 67 -9.05 -22.14 -11.39
C GLY A 67 -9.23 -20.84 -10.59
N SER A 68 -10.28 -20.79 -9.76
CA SER A 68 -10.60 -19.62 -8.93
C SER A 68 -9.91 -19.62 -7.57
N THR A 69 -9.11 -20.65 -7.24
CA THR A 69 -8.48 -20.81 -5.93
C THR A 69 -6.96 -20.74 -6.06
N PHE A 70 -6.32 -19.85 -5.30
CA PHE A 70 -4.88 -19.65 -5.29
C PHE A 70 -4.31 -19.80 -3.88
N GLU A 71 -3.09 -20.33 -3.80
CA GLU A 71 -2.37 -20.54 -2.55
C GLU A 71 -2.12 -19.25 -1.78
N SER A 72 -1.81 -18.16 -2.48
CA SER A 72 -1.53 -16.85 -1.88
C SER A 72 -1.78 -15.73 -2.88
N ARG A 73 -1.80 -14.49 -2.40
CA ARG A 73 -1.78 -13.29 -3.26
C ARG A 73 -0.59 -13.31 -4.24
N ALA A 74 0.58 -13.74 -3.79
CA ALA A 74 1.77 -13.78 -4.65
C ALA A 74 1.58 -14.77 -5.81
N ALA A 75 1.06 -15.97 -5.51
CA ALA A 75 0.77 -16.99 -6.52
C ALA A 75 -0.24 -16.50 -7.58
N PHE A 76 -1.27 -15.75 -7.17
CA PHE A 76 -2.18 -15.12 -8.13
C PHE A 76 -1.44 -14.07 -9.00
N LEU A 77 -0.65 -13.19 -8.39
CA LEU A 77 0.05 -12.12 -9.09
C LEU A 77 1.18 -12.62 -10.02
N GLU A 78 1.66 -13.86 -9.84
CA GLU A 78 2.63 -14.50 -10.75
C GLU A 78 2.00 -14.85 -12.10
N VAL A 79 0.69 -15.17 -12.12
CA VAL A 79 -0.03 -15.54 -13.34
C VAL A 79 -0.88 -14.40 -13.90
N PHE A 80 -1.11 -13.35 -13.11
CA PHE A 80 -1.91 -12.20 -13.54
C PHE A 80 -1.06 -11.20 -14.34
N PRO A 81 -1.49 -10.80 -15.55
CA PRO A 81 -0.65 -10.01 -16.45
C PRO A 81 -0.55 -8.52 -16.07
N HIS A 82 -1.38 -8.04 -15.14
CA HIS A 82 -1.35 -6.66 -14.70
C HIS A 82 -0.74 -6.52 -13.30
N SER A 83 -0.04 -5.41 -13.09
CA SER A 83 0.53 -5.11 -11.78
C SER A 83 -0.57 -4.93 -10.73
N LEU A 84 -0.20 -5.19 -9.48
CA LEU A 84 -1.07 -4.96 -8.34
C LEU A 84 -1.59 -3.51 -8.26
N SER A 85 -0.77 -2.53 -8.62
CA SER A 85 -1.17 -1.12 -8.61
C SER A 85 -2.33 -0.84 -9.56
N VAL A 86 -2.38 -1.53 -10.71
CA VAL A 86 -3.49 -1.40 -11.67
C VAL A 86 -4.79 -1.91 -11.04
N ILE A 87 -4.76 -3.05 -10.35
CA ILE A 87 -5.90 -3.60 -9.61
C ILE A 87 -6.34 -2.60 -8.52
N MET A 88 -5.42 -2.13 -7.69
CA MET A 88 -5.73 -1.24 -6.57
C MET A 88 -6.30 0.11 -7.04
N ASN A 89 -5.83 0.64 -8.17
CA ASN A 89 -6.34 1.89 -8.74
C ASN A 89 -7.78 1.78 -9.28
N ARG A 90 -8.35 0.58 -9.39
CA ARG A 90 -9.75 0.36 -9.81
C ARG A 90 -10.63 -0.11 -8.67
N PHE A 91 -10.17 -1.11 -7.93
CA PHE A 91 -10.97 -1.76 -6.89
C PHE A 91 -10.69 -1.22 -5.48
N GLY A 92 -9.73 -0.30 -5.31
CA GLY A 92 -9.31 0.28 -4.03
C GLY A 92 -8.43 -0.63 -3.19
N SER A 93 -8.69 -1.94 -3.17
CA SER A 93 -7.87 -2.93 -2.48
C SER A 93 -7.85 -4.26 -3.22
N PHE A 94 -6.83 -5.08 -2.95
CA PHE A 94 -6.77 -6.45 -3.49
C PHE A 94 -7.92 -7.31 -2.94
N ASP A 95 -8.30 -7.12 -1.68
CA ASP A 95 -9.40 -7.87 -1.05
C ASP A 95 -10.75 -7.53 -1.67
N SER A 96 -10.98 -6.27 -2.04
CA SER A 96 -12.17 -5.84 -2.79
C SER A 96 -12.23 -6.50 -4.16
N PHE A 97 -11.10 -6.54 -4.86
CA PHE A 97 -10.98 -7.15 -6.17
C PHE A 97 -11.26 -8.67 -6.12
N VAL A 98 -10.62 -9.43 -5.23
CA VAL A 98 -10.84 -10.89 -5.16
C VAL A 98 -12.28 -11.22 -4.77
N LYS A 99 -12.94 -10.39 -3.96
CA LYS A 99 -14.38 -10.52 -3.67
C LYS A 99 -15.23 -10.28 -4.92
N ALA A 100 -14.94 -9.22 -5.68
CA ALA A 100 -15.67 -8.93 -6.93
C ALA A 100 -15.48 -10.04 -7.98
N ALA A 101 -14.28 -10.62 -8.04
CA ALA A 101 -13.93 -11.68 -8.97
C ALA A 101 -14.23 -13.11 -8.47
N ASN A 102 -14.80 -13.28 -7.28
CA ASN A 102 -15.05 -14.59 -6.65
C ASN A 102 -13.80 -15.49 -6.59
N ILE A 103 -12.64 -14.89 -6.31
CA ILE A 103 -11.36 -15.58 -6.14
C ILE A 103 -11.17 -15.97 -4.66
N ILE A 104 -10.71 -17.20 -4.44
CA ILE A 104 -10.39 -17.72 -3.11
C ILE A 104 -8.87 -17.73 -2.91
N ILE A 105 -8.37 -17.08 -1.86
CA ILE A 105 -6.96 -17.09 -1.47
C ILE A 105 -6.78 -17.92 -0.19
N ILE A 106 -6.05 -19.03 -0.26
CA ILE A 106 -5.91 -20.00 0.84
C ILE A 106 -5.04 -19.44 1.99
N LYS A 107 -3.83 -18.97 1.69
CA LYS A 107 -2.90 -18.42 2.70
C LYS A 107 -3.06 -16.91 2.78
N THR A 108 -4.04 -16.48 3.57
CA THR A 108 -3.95 -15.17 4.22
C THR A 108 -3.12 -15.36 5.49
N LYS A 109 -2.03 -14.60 5.68
CA LYS A 109 -1.33 -14.62 6.97
C LYS A 109 -2.36 -14.22 8.04
N LYS A 110 -2.75 -15.17 8.89
CA LYS A 110 -3.57 -14.84 10.07
C LYS A 110 -2.82 -13.77 10.86
N ALA A 111 -3.58 -12.78 11.32
CA ALA A 111 -3.07 -11.79 12.25
C ALA A 111 -2.36 -12.51 13.41
N LYS A 112 -1.11 -12.12 13.70
CA LYS A 112 -0.31 -12.73 14.78
C LYS A 112 -1.01 -12.64 16.15
N TYR A 113 -1.85 -11.62 16.32
CA TYR A 113 -2.65 -11.39 17.51
C TYR A 113 -4.10 -11.10 17.13
N THR A 114 -5.01 -11.75 17.83
CA THR A 114 -6.40 -11.37 18.02
C THR A 114 -6.51 -10.27 19.08
N LYS A 115 -7.66 -9.58 19.13
CA LYS A 115 -7.91 -8.57 20.18
C LYS A 115 -7.81 -9.18 21.58
N GLN A 116 -8.37 -10.38 21.76
CA GLN A 116 -8.34 -11.08 23.04
C GLN A 116 -6.90 -11.41 23.48
N GLU A 117 -6.04 -11.90 22.59
CA GLU A 117 -4.64 -12.16 22.93
C GLU A 117 -3.86 -10.90 23.31
N VAL A 118 -4.19 -9.74 22.70
CA VAL A 118 -3.64 -8.45 23.12
C VAL A 118 -4.12 -8.10 24.52
N ASP A 119 -5.42 -8.21 24.77
CA ASP A 119 -6.04 -7.88 26.05
C ASP A 119 -5.48 -8.76 27.18
N ASP A 120 -5.39 -10.07 26.96
CA ASP A 120 -4.86 -11.05 27.91
C ASP A 120 -3.38 -10.78 28.24
N SER A 121 -2.58 -10.43 27.23
CA SER A 121 -1.17 -10.08 27.43
C SER A 121 -1.01 -8.85 28.33
N ILE A 122 -1.80 -7.80 28.08
CA ILE A 122 -1.76 -6.55 28.87
C ILE A 122 -2.31 -6.79 30.28
N LEU A 123 -3.42 -7.51 30.41
CA LEU A 123 -4.02 -7.86 31.70
C LEU A 123 -3.08 -8.69 32.57
N SER A 124 -2.44 -9.70 32.00
CA SER A 124 -1.45 -10.53 32.71
C SER A 124 -0.28 -9.68 33.23
N TYR A 125 0.24 -8.80 32.37
CA TYR A 125 1.32 -7.87 32.73
C TYR A 125 0.95 -6.98 33.92
N LEU A 126 -0.25 -6.38 33.91
CA LEU A 126 -0.73 -5.52 34.99
C LEU A 126 -1.04 -6.30 36.29
N LYS A 127 -1.63 -7.49 36.19
CA LYS A 127 -1.93 -8.36 37.35
C LYS A 127 -0.66 -8.80 38.09
N ASN A 128 0.46 -8.90 37.38
CA ASN A 128 1.77 -9.18 37.99
C ASN A 128 2.37 -7.96 38.73
N GLY A 129 1.61 -6.87 38.88
CA GLY A 129 2.04 -5.68 39.61
C GLY A 129 2.97 -4.75 38.82
N ASN A 130 3.15 -4.99 37.52
CA ASN A 130 4.00 -4.14 36.69
C ASN A 130 3.34 -2.78 36.43
N SER A 131 4.15 -1.72 36.46
CA SER A 131 3.71 -0.37 36.09
C SER A 131 3.46 -0.24 34.59
N ILE A 132 2.55 0.64 34.19
CA ILE A 132 2.30 0.96 32.78
C ILE A 132 3.62 1.38 32.09
N PRO A 133 3.98 0.78 30.94
CA PRO A 133 5.19 1.15 30.21
C PRO A 133 5.22 2.64 29.88
N SER A 134 6.38 3.27 30.04
CA SER A 134 6.54 4.71 29.81
C SER A 134 6.63 5.05 28.32
N SER A 135 7.08 4.11 27.50
CA SER A 135 7.17 4.29 26.04
C SER A 135 6.84 3.01 25.27
N ALA A 136 6.32 3.18 24.06
CA ALA A 136 6.03 2.07 23.14
C ALA A 136 7.25 1.19 22.82
N LYS A 137 8.47 1.74 22.91
CA LYS A 137 9.72 1.00 22.65
C LYS A 137 10.00 -0.08 23.71
N GLN A 138 9.45 0.05 24.91
CA GLN A 138 9.64 -0.92 25.99
C GLN A 138 8.77 -2.18 25.81
N LEU A 139 7.72 -2.12 25.00
CA LEU A 139 6.74 -3.21 24.87
C LEU A 139 7.42 -4.52 24.44
N SER A 140 8.30 -4.48 23.44
CA SER A 140 9.00 -5.68 22.96
C SER A 140 9.94 -6.27 24.03
N ALA A 141 10.65 -5.43 24.78
CA ALA A 141 11.53 -5.86 25.87
C ALA A 141 10.75 -6.49 27.04
N LEU A 142 9.48 -6.11 27.20
CA LEU A 142 8.57 -6.63 28.23
C LEU A 142 7.74 -7.82 27.73
N ASN A 143 8.06 -8.38 26.55
CA ASN A 143 7.28 -9.44 25.90
C ASN A 143 5.80 -9.08 25.66
N LEU A 144 5.50 -7.80 25.52
CA LEU A 144 4.16 -7.30 25.21
C LEU A 144 3.94 -7.16 23.69
N PRO A 145 2.69 -7.19 23.21
CA PRO A 145 2.36 -6.82 21.84
C PRO A 145 2.92 -5.43 21.49
N SER A 146 3.46 -5.29 20.27
CA SER A 146 4.00 -4.00 19.81
C SER A 146 2.92 -2.92 19.76
N SER A 147 3.32 -1.64 19.81
CA SER A 147 2.35 -0.55 19.69
C SER A 147 1.53 -0.64 18.41
N SER A 148 2.15 -0.97 17.28
CA SER A 148 1.45 -1.21 16.01
C SER A 148 0.46 -2.38 16.08
N THR A 149 0.68 -3.37 16.93
CA THR A 149 -0.28 -4.46 17.16
C THR A 149 -1.46 -4.00 18.00
N ILE A 150 -1.20 -3.22 19.05
CA ILE A 150 -2.24 -2.68 19.94
C ILE A 150 -3.14 -1.68 19.19
N LEU A 151 -2.53 -0.78 18.41
CA LEU A 151 -3.22 0.24 17.61
C LEU A 151 -4.12 -0.34 16.49
N ARG A 152 -4.11 -1.65 16.26
CA ARG A 152 -5.10 -2.30 15.39
C ARG A 152 -6.48 -2.42 16.04
N PHE A 153 -6.55 -2.29 17.35
CA PHE A 153 -7.76 -2.50 18.14
C PHE A 153 -8.11 -1.32 19.07
N TYR A 154 -7.20 -0.34 19.21
CA TYR A 154 -7.30 0.80 20.10
C TYR A 154 -6.79 2.06 19.40
N ASP A 155 -7.32 3.23 19.78
CA ASP A 155 -6.91 4.51 19.18
C ASP A 155 -5.56 5.00 19.74
N ASP A 156 -5.25 4.63 20.99
CA ASP A 156 -3.96 4.86 21.63
C ASP A 156 -3.40 3.54 22.17
N TRP A 157 -2.10 3.28 21.96
CA TRP A 157 -1.45 2.07 22.47
C TRP A 157 -1.44 2.00 24.01
N LYS A 158 -1.52 3.14 24.70
CA LYS A 158 -1.49 3.26 26.15
C LYS A 158 -2.89 3.16 26.78
N GLU A 159 -3.93 3.43 26.00
CA GLU A 159 -5.33 3.34 26.43
C GLU A 159 -5.68 2.03 27.15
N PRO A 160 -5.45 0.83 26.57
CA PRO A 160 -5.83 -0.43 27.22
C PRO A 160 -5.15 -0.63 28.57
N PHE A 161 -3.91 -0.16 28.74
CA PHE A 161 -3.21 -0.25 30.03
C PHE A 161 -3.92 0.56 31.12
N VAL A 162 -4.38 1.77 30.79
CA VAL A 162 -5.10 2.65 31.72
C VAL A 162 -6.46 2.08 32.08
N ILE A 163 -7.20 1.58 31.08
CA ILE A 163 -8.52 0.96 31.28
C ILE A 163 -8.39 -0.26 32.19
N PHE A 164 -7.51 -1.20 31.85
CA PHE A 164 -7.36 -2.44 32.59
C PHE A 164 -6.80 -2.23 34.00
N SER A 165 -5.89 -1.25 34.19
CA SER A 165 -5.39 -0.88 35.52
C SER A 165 -6.52 -0.39 36.44
N LYS A 166 -7.44 0.44 35.91
CA LYS A 166 -8.63 0.87 36.67
C LYS A 166 -9.55 -0.30 37.01
N ILE A 167 -9.82 -1.19 36.05
CA ILE A 167 -10.67 -2.37 36.27
C ILE A 167 -10.09 -3.25 37.39
N ILE A 168 -8.79 -3.58 37.33
CA ILE A 168 -8.13 -4.37 38.37
C ILE A 168 -8.25 -3.70 39.74
N SER A 169 -8.01 -2.38 39.80
CA SER A 169 -8.11 -1.61 41.05
C SER A 169 -9.54 -1.59 41.64
N MET A 170 -10.56 -1.67 40.79
CA MET A 170 -11.97 -1.74 41.21
C MET A 170 -12.37 -3.14 41.66
N THR A 171 -11.82 -4.20 41.05
CA THR A 171 -12.13 -5.60 41.38
C THR A 171 -11.36 -6.12 42.59
N SER A 172 -10.27 -5.45 43.00
CA SER A 172 -9.49 -5.80 44.21
C SER A 172 -10.00 -5.14 45.50
N LYS A 173 -11.17 -4.49 45.48
CA LYS A 173 -11.90 -4.00 46.65
C LYS A 173 -13.10 -4.90 46.94
#